data_AF-A0A8H8RQ09-F1
#
_entry.id   AF-A0A8H8RQ09-F1
#
_cell.length_a   1.000
_cell.length_b   1.000
_cell.length_c   1.000
_cell.angle_alpha   90.00
_cell.angle_beta   90.00
_cell.angle_gamma   90.00
#
_symmetry.space_group_name_H-M   'P 1'
#
loop_
_entity.id
_entity.type
_entity.pdbx_description
1 polymer ?
#
loop_
_entity_poly.entity_id
_entity_poly.type
_entity_poly.pdbx_seq_one_letter_code
_entity_poly.pdbx_strand_id
1 'polypeptide(L)'
;MSVYRGATADSKNPVLSGMTPMPDGQTILGVFPCLNEGNSTDFYNTMVQMNVTDPETIAPGESPPFKRLGNGRLFYANEVYYGTFALEVKPDGYLYLYGSDVTGIKLARTPSTPSSIADRNQYTYYNSATKSWQTDPLTKNDATGNIITWSVPLIVDGPKNGTLLGPNVGDVWYDSYHKTTMMMWNDAGIDATFWFSYAENNKVERPWSKPVAIWTPPIPPECAAAPELNFNYQGHAHPGWDPTGKTLLKQGLIEVPLFATVPRHA
;
A
#
# COMPACT_ATOMS: atom_id res chain seq x y z
N MET A 1 -17.68 28.79 -4.09
CA MET A 1 -18.24 27.55 -4.64
C MET A 1 -17.19 26.96 -5.59
N SER A 2 -16.14 26.36 -5.02
CA SER A 2 -15.05 25.76 -5.81
C SER A 2 -15.40 24.30 -6.04
N VAL A 3 -15.79 24.02 -7.27
CA VAL A 3 -16.01 22.67 -7.76
C VAL A 3 -14.65 21.97 -7.76
N TYR A 4 -14.48 20.98 -6.89
CA TYR A 4 -13.46 19.95 -7.06
C TYR A 4 -13.76 19.31 -8.42
N ARG A 5 -13.06 19.75 -9.47
CA ARG A 5 -13.06 19.03 -10.74
C ARG A 5 -12.37 17.72 -10.42
N GLY A 6 -13.18 16.67 -10.26
CA GLY A 6 -12.71 15.31 -10.14
C GLY A 6 -11.61 15.09 -11.17
N ALA A 7 -10.51 14.49 -10.71
CA ALA A 7 -9.50 13.96 -11.59
C ALA A 7 -10.24 13.20 -12.69
N THR A 8 -10.16 13.69 -13.91
CA THR A 8 -10.59 12.94 -15.08
C THR A 8 -9.92 11.59 -14.97
N ALA A 9 -10.74 10.53 -14.98
CA ALA A 9 -10.31 9.15 -14.93
C ALA A 9 -9.36 8.85 -16.09
N ASP A 10 -8.08 9.16 -15.91
CA ASP A 10 -7.01 8.50 -16.63
C ASP A 10 -6.79 7.20 -15.84
N SER A 11 -7.57 6.19 -16.20
CA SER A 11 -7.66 4.85 -15.61
C SER A 11 -6.36 4.04 -15.66
N LYS A 12 -5.22 4.71 -15.86
CA LYS A 12 -3.91 4.09 -16.08
C LYS A 12 -3.01 4.09 -14.86
N ASN A 13 -3.31 4.85 -13.80
CA ASN A 13 -2.53 4.83 -12.55
C ASN A 13 -3.43 5.16 -11.34
N PRO A 14 -3.99 4.17 -10.63
CA PRO A 14 -4.63 4.42 -9.34
C PRO A 14 -3.66 5.17 -8.40
N VAL A 15 -4.19 6.10 -7.58
CA VAL A 15 -3.41 6.75 -6.52
C VAL A 15 -3.24 5.74 -5.39
N LEU A 16 -2.04 5.16 -5.29
CA LEU A 16 -1.67 4.12 -4.33
C LEU A 16 -1.01 4.75 -3.10
N SER A 17 -1.39 4.36 -1.89
CA SER A 17 -0.73 4.90 -0.70
C SER A 17 -0.61 3.90 0.43
N GLY A 18 0.61 3.73 0.93
CA GLY A 18 0.86 3.12 2.22
C GLY A 18 0.72 4.18 3.31
N MET A 19 0.02 3.84 4.38
CA MET A 19 -0.16 4.71 5.55
C MET A 19 0.14 3.94 6.83
N THR A 20 0.67 4.63 7.84
CA THR A 20 0.91 4.00 9.16
C THR A 20 0.79 5.04 10.28
N PRO A 21 0.16 4.69 11.42
CA PRO A 21 0.21 5.53 12.60
C PRO A 21 1.62 5.53 13.21
N MET A 22 2.03 6.67 13.73
CA MET A 22 3.31 6.82 14.43
C MET A 22 3.17 6.48 15.92
N PRO A 23 4.29 6.12 16.59
CA PRO A 23 4.28 5.78 18.02
C PRO A 23 3.82 6.91 18.96
N ASP A 24 3.75 8.15 18.47
CA ASP A 24 3.24 9.30 19.24
C ASP A 24 1.71 9.27 19.42
N GLY A 25 1.00 8.38 18.72
CA GLY A 25 -0.45 8.22 18.79
C GLY A 25 -1.26 9.38 18.21
N GLN A 26 -0.60 10.39 17.62
CA GLN A 26 -1.23 11.58 17.08
C GLN A 26 -0.93 11.79 15.60
N THR A 27 0.14 11.17 15.10
CA THR A 27 0.61 11.35 13.74
C THR A 27 0.30 10.12 12.90
N ILE A 28 -0.16 10.34 11.67
CA ILE A 28 -0.22 9.34 10.60
C ILE A 28 0.74 9.78 9.52
N LEU A 29 1.61 8.86 9.08
CA LEU A 29 2.41 9.04 7.88
C LEU A 29 1.73 8.36 6.70
N GLY A 30 1.90 8.94 5.52
CA GLY A 30 1.54 8.32 4.26
C GLY A 30 2.53 8.62 3.16
N VAL A 31 2.66 7.71 2.20
CA VAL A 31 3.44 7.92 0.98
C VAL A 31 2.48 7.95 -0.20
N PHE A 32 2.47 9.05 -0.93
CA PHE A 32 1.54 9.25 -2.04
C PHE A 32 2.29 9.49 -3.34
N PRO A 33 1.87 8.90 -4.48
CA PRO A 33 2.30 9.35 -5.78
C PRO A 33 1.80 10.78 -5.99
N CYS A 34 2.62 11.58 -6.64
CA CYS A 34 2.34 12.96 -6.96
C CYS A 34 2.72 13.21 -8.41
N LEU A 35 1.88 13.97 -9.10
CA LEU A 35 2.21 14.51 -10.41
C LEU A 35 3.27 15.61 -10.23
N ASN A 36 4.24 15.63 -11.14
CA ASN A 36 5.12 16.77 -11.28
C ASN A 36 4.38 17.91 -11.96
N GLU A 37 4.06 18.96 -11.20
CA GLU A 37 3.33 20.14 -11.68
C GLU A 37 4.04 20.86 -12.84
N GLY A 38 5.36 20.70 -12.98
CA GLY A 38 6.15 21.34 -14.03
C GLY A 38 6.10 20.64 -15.39
N ASN A 39 5.71 19.36 -15.45
CA ASN A 39 5.65 18.62 -16.72
C ASN A 39 4.43 17.70 -16.89
N SER A 40 3.58 17.56 -15.87
CA SER A 40 2.32 16.79 -15.86
C SER A 40 2.43 15.30 -16.21
N THR A 41 3.62 14.78 -16.48
CA THR A 41 3.85 13.40 -16.94
C THR A 41 4.70 12.59 -15.97
N ASP A 42 5.62 13.23 -15.26
CA ASP A 42 6.52 12.50 -14.37
C ASP A 42 5.88 12.34 -13.00
N PHE A 43 5.67 11.08 -12.61
CA PHE A 43 5.31 10.75 -11.26
C PHE A 43 6.55 10.69 -10.37
N TYR A 44 6.36 11.10 -9.12
CA TYR A 44 7.26 10.79 -8.03
C TYR A 44 6.40 10.46 -6.81
N ASN A 45 6.99 9.95 -5.74
CA ASN A 45 6.26 9.80 -4.47
C ASN A 45 6.75 10.78 -3.40
N THR A 46 5.86 11.13 -2.49
CA THR A 46 6.13 12.06 -1.40
C THR A 46 5.67 11.51 -0.07
N MET A 47 6.39 11.87 0.98
CA MET A 47 5.96 11.65 2.36
C MET A 47 5.00 12.77 2.78
N VAL A 48 3.84 12.37 3.29
CA VAL A 48 2.86 13.26 3.91
C VAL A 48 2.71 12.86 5.37
N GLN A 49 2.60 13.87 6.23
CA GLN A 49 2.23 13.73 7.62
C GLN A 49 0.83 14.32 7.83
N MET A 50 -0.03 13.59 8.51
CA MET A 50 -1.35 14.04 8.95
C MET A 50 -1.43 13.89 10.46
N ASN A 51 -2.19 14.78 11.11
CA ASN A 51 -2.54 14.58 12.51
C ASN A 51 -3.90 13.90 12.61
N VAL A 52 -4.03 12.96 13.53
CA VAL A 52 -5.33 12.41 13.94
C VAL A 52 -6.17 13.58 14.42
N THR A 53 -7.23 13.88 13.66
CA THR A 53 -8.12 15.02 13.91
C THR A 53 -9.51 14.46 14.13
N ASP A 54 -10.23 14.99 15.12
CA ASP A 54 -11.63 14.66 15.31
C ASP A 54 -12.43 15.17 14.09
N PRO A 55 -13.10 14.30 13.32
CA PRO A 55 -13.82 14.72 12.12
C PRO A 55 -14.94 15.73 12.41
N GLU A 56 -15.50 15.76 13.63
CA GLU A 56 -16.53 16.74 14.02
C GLU A 56 -15.96 18.15 14.21
N THR A 57 -14.64 18.27 14.36
CA THR A 57 -13.95 19.56 14.51
C THR A 57 -13.52 20.17 13.17
N ILE A 58 -13.67 19.43 12.07
CA ILE A 58 -13.34 19.89 10.71
C ILE A 58 -14.58 20.56 10.11
N ALA A 59 -14.44 21.81 9.67
CA ALA A 59 -15.55 22.52 9.04
C ALA A 59 -16.03 21.79 7.77
N PRO A 60 -17.35 21.77 7.47
CA PRO A 60 -17.87 21.12 6.28
C PRO A 60 -17.16 21.59 4.99
N GLY A 61 -16.58 20.65 4.26
CA GLY A 61 -15.87 20.91 3.01
C GLY A 61 -14.37 21.18 3.16
N GLU A 62 -13.85 21.24 4.38
CA GLU A 62 -12.41 21.31 4.64
C GLU A 62 -11.77 19.91 4.63
N SER A 63 -10.48 19.86 4.27
CA SER A 63 -9.68 18.63 4.36
C SER A 63 -9.00 18.52 5.73
N PRO A 64 -8.77 17.31 6.25
CA PRO A 64 -7.89 17.13 7.40
C PRO A 64 -6.54 17.80 7.17
N PRO A 65 -5.97 18.52 8.16
CA PRO A 65 -4.69 19.19 7.99
C PRO A 65 -3.58 18.18 7.72
N PHE A 66 -2.84 18.39 6.63
CA PHE A 66 -1.70 17.58 6.27
C PHE A 66 -0.51 18.45 5.88
N LYS A 67 0.69 17.88 6.02
CA LYS A 67 1.95 18.53 5.67
C LYS A 67 2.78 17.57 4.84
N ARG A 68 3.23 18.04 3.68
CA ARG A 68 4.26 17.36 2.89
C ARG A 68 5.61 17.53 3.58
N LEU A 69 6.34 16.43 3.78
CA LEU A 69 7.62 16.44 4.47
C LEU A 69 8.81 16.55 3.48
N GLY A 70 9.93 17.06 3.99
CA GLY A 70 11.18 17.22 3.24
C GLY A 70 11.09 18.24 2.10
N ASN A 71 11.87 18.02 1.03
CA ASN A 71 11.80 18.79 -0.22
C ASN A 71 10.62 18.37 -1.12
N GLY A 72 9.75 17.50 -0.60
CA GLY A 72 8.59 16.99 -1.28
C GLY A 72 8.83 15.76 -2.18
N ARG A 73 10.05 15.32 -2.50
CA ARG A 73 10.23 14.14 -3.37
C ARG A 73 11.11 13.09 -2.71
N LEU A 74 10.62 11.85 -2.65
CA LEU A 74 11.39 10.70 -2.19
C LEU A 74 12.05 9.94 -3.36
N PHE A 75 11.24 9.39 -4.27
CA PHE A 75 11.70 8.55 -5.39
C PHE A 75 11.12 9.01 -6.74
N TYR A 76 11.91 8.87 -7.80
CA TYR A 76 11.53 9.17 -9.19
C TYR A 76 10.80 8.01 -9.87
N ALA A 77 10.07 8.28 -10.97
CA ALA A 77 9.29 7.27 -11.69
C ALA A 77 10.04 6.02 -12.17
N ASN A 78 11.34 6.14 -12.44
CA ASN A 78 12.19 5.03 -12.83
C ASN A 78 12.77 4.24 -11.64
N GLU A 79 12.47 4.65 -10.40
CA GLU A 79 12.89 3.98 -9.17
C GLU A 79 11.73 3.17 -8.56
N VAL A 80 12.09 2.28 -7.64
CA VAL A 80 11.11 1.60 -6.80
C VAL A 80 10.46 2.64 -5.90
N TYR A 81 9.13 2.68 -5.89
CA TYR A 81 8.35 3.56 -5.05
C TYR A 81 8.22 2.98 -3.64
N TYR A 82 9.29 3.06 -2.86
CA TYR A 82 9.25 2.60 -1.47
C TYR A 82 8.22 3.39 -0.67
N GLY A 83 7.39 2.66 0.08
CA GLY A 83 6.38 3.17 0.98
C GLY A 83 4.99 3.32 0.36
N THR A 84 4.86 3.26 -0.97
CA THR A 84 3.53 3.32 -1.60
C THR A 84 2.77 2.00 -1.48
N PHE A 85 3.48 0.87 -1.35
CA PHE A 85 2.82 -0.42 -1.11
C PHE A 85 2.31 -0.48 0.33
N ALA A 86 3.19 -0.27 1.32
CA ALA A 86 2.84 -0.23 2.73
C ALA A 86 3.90 0.51 3.55
N LEU A 87 3.52 0.92 4.76
CA LEU A 87 4.40 1.48 5.78
C LEU A 87 4.22 0.72 7.09
N GLU A 88 5.31 0.47 7.82
CA GLU A 88 5.25 -0.13 9.15
C GLU A 88 6.29 0.52 10.06
N VAL A 89 5.87 1.08 11.19
CA VAL A 89 6.81 1.48 12.26
C VAL A 89 7.01 0.30 13.20
N LYS A 90 8.27 -0.06 13.45
CA LYS A 90 8.61 -1.13 14.38
C LYS A 90 9.22 -0.60 15.70
N PRO A 91 9.11 -1.39 16.80
CA PRO A 91 9.74 -1.05 18.08
C PRO A 91 11.26 -0.91 18.05
N ASP A 92 11.92 -1.35 16.97
CA ASP A 92 13.36 -1.21 16.76
C ASP A 92 13.79 0.23 16.38
N GLY A 93 12.84 1.16 16.30
CA GLY A 93 13.10 2.57 16.01
C GLY A 93 13.18 2.90 14.52
N TYR A 94 12.74 1.98 13.65
CA TYR A 94 12.71 2.21 12.21
C TYR A 94 11.27 2.32 11.66
N LEU A 95 11.13 3.20 10.67
CA LEU A 95 10.03 3.19 9.73
C LEU A 95 10.46 2.32 8.54
N TYR A 96 9.73 1.23 8.30
CA TYR A 96 9.88 0.35 7.16
C TYR A 96 8.97 0.82 6.02
N LEU A 97 9.55 0.90 4.83
CA LEU A 97 8.87 1.32 3.60
C LEU A 97 8.87 0.17 2.62
N TYR A 98 7.69 -0.35 2.33
CA TYR A 98 7.49 -1.43 1.36
C TYR A 98 7.24 -0.79 0.00
N GLY A 99 8.05 -1.16 -0.98
CA GLY A 99 7.84 -0.79 -2.38
C GLY A 99 7.46 -2.04 -3.17
N SER A 100 6.66 -1.87 -4.20
CA SER A 100 6.31 -2.97 -5.11
C SER A 100 6.50 -2.56 -6.57
N ASP A 101 6.75 -3.55 -7.40
CA ASP A 101 6.78 -3.43 -8.86
C ASP A 101 6.36 -4.77 -9.50
N VAL A 102 6.45 -4.87 -10.82
CA VAL A 102 6.00 -6.06 -11.57
C VAL A 102 6.70 -7.37 -11.16
N THR A 103 7.81 -7.30 -10.43
CA THR A 103 8.59 -8.47 -9.98
C THR A 103 8.24 -8.92 -8.57
N GLY A 104 7.62 -8.07 -7.76
CA GLY A 104 7.32 -8.36 -6.37
C GLY A 104 7.51 -7.16 -5.44
N ILE A 105 7.91 -7.44 -4.20
CA ILE A 105 7.98 -6.49 -3.09
C ILE A 105 9.43 -6.34 -2.61
N LYS A 106 9.84 -5.10 -2.39
CA LYS A 106 11.16 -4.67 -1.92
C LYS A 106 11.00 -3.87 -0.63
N LEU A 107 12.07 -3.83 0.17
CA LEU A 107 12.05 -3.22 1.49
C LEU A 107 13.12 -2.13 1.62
N ALA A 108 12.72 -0.98 2.16
CA ALA A 108 13.62 0.05 2.66
C ALA A 108 13.29 0.35 4.12
N ARG A 109 14.19 1.03 4.82
CA ARG A 109 13.92 1.60 6.13
C ARG A 109 14.67 2.89 6.36
N THR A 110 14.16 3.70 7.28
CA THR A 110 14.80 4.91 7.81
C THR A 110 14.52 5.00 9.31
N PRO A 111 15.37 5.63 10.13
CA PRO A 111 15.01 5.92 11.52
C PRO A 111 13.64 6.62 11.60
N SER A 112 12.79 6.22 12.53
CA SER A 112 11.41 6.76 12.67
C SER A 112 11.35 8.14 13.32
N THR A 113 12.45 8.91 13.27
CA THR A 113 12.54 10.26 13.83
C THR A 113 12.10 11.30 12.80
N PRO A 114 11.50 12.44 13.24
CA PRO A 114 11.02 13.47 12.32
C PRO A 114 12.08 13.99 11.34
N SER A 115 13.35 14.06 11.75
CA SER A 115 14.46 14.52 10.91
C SER A 115 14.85 13.51 9.82
N SER A 116 14.60 12.23 10.02
CA SER A 116 15.08 11.15 9.14
C SER A 116 14.00 10.65 8.18
N ILE A 117 12.73 10.73 8.56
CA ILE A 117 11.61 10.19 7.77
C ILE A 117 11.53 10.78 6.36
N ALA A 118 11.89 12.05 6.17
CA ALA A 118 11.87 12.68 4.85
C ALA A 118 13.25 12.95 4.25
N ASP A 119 14.34 12.55 4.93
CA ASP A 119 15.70 12.64 4.41
C ASP A 119 16.12 11.29 3.82
N ARG A 120 16.04 11.18 2.50
CA ARG A 120 16.43 9.96 1.78
C ARG A 120 17.87 9.54 2.03
N ASN A 121 18.77 10.45 2.43
CA ASN A 121 20.14 10.06 2.76
C ASN A 121 20.25 9.21 4.03
N GLN A 122 19.19 9.16 4.84
CA GLN A 122 19.11 8.29 6.02
C GLN A 122 18.56 6.89 5.69
N TYR A 123 18.14 6.67 4.44
CA TYR A 123 17.46 5.43 4.07
C TYR A 123 18.49 4.35 3.79
N THR A 124 18.11 3.12 4.14
CA THR A 124 18.81 1.91 3.73
C THR A 124 17.84 0.97 3.05
N TYR A 125 18.34 0.19 2.10
CA TYR A 125 17.56 -0.68 1.24
C TYR A 125 18.00 -2.12 1.48
N TYR A 126 17.07 -3.03 1.74
CA TYR A 126 17.43 -4.41 2.01
C TYR A 126 17.50 -5.21 0.73
N ASN A 127 18.65 -5.82 0.47
CA ASN A 127 18.85 -6.73 -0.64
C ASN A 127 18.77 -8.17 -0.12
N SER A 128 17.66 -8.87 -0.37
CA SER A 128 17.46 -10.26 0.05
C SER A 128 18.44 -11.25 -0.58
N ALA A 129 18.98 -10.96 -1.77
CA ALA A 129 19.93 -11.83 -2.45
C ALA A 129 21.28 -11.86 -1.71
N THR A 130 21.74 -10.70 -1.21
CA THR A 130 22.96 -10.57 -0.42
C THR A 130 22.71 -10.65 1.09
N LYS A 131 21.45 -10.57 1.51
CA LYS A 131 20.99 -10.54 2.91
C LYS A 131 21.59 -9.37 3.70
N SER A 132 21.72 -8.22 3.06
CA SER A 132 22.35 -7.03 3.64
C SER A 132 21.57 -5.76 3.34
N TRP A 133 21.69 -4.79 4.25
CA TRP A 133 21.27 -3.41 4.01
C TRP A 133 22.34 -2.67 3.21
N GLN A 134 21.94 -1.87 2.24
CA GLN A 134 22.79 -1.04 1.38
C GLN A 134 22.26 0.39 1.31
N THR A 135 23.09 1.33 0.87
CA THR A 135 22.74 2.76 0.76
C THR A 135 22.10 3.11 -0.57
N ASP A 136 22.39 2.35 -1.62
CA ASP A 136 21.79 2.58 -2.93
C ASP A 136 20.43 1.86 -3.06
N PRO A 137 19.41 2.49 -3.65
CA PRO A 137 18.12 1.85 -3.88
C PRO A 137 18.27 0.64 -4.81
N LEU A 138 17.38 -0.34 -4.66
CA LEU A 138 17.28 -1.43 -5.62
C LEU A 138 16.68 -0.94 -6.95
N THR A 139 17.07 -1.59 -8.04
CA THR A 139 16.58 -1.31 -9.39
C THR A 139 15.10 -1.69 -9.52
N LYS A 140 14.31 -0.81 -10.14
CA LYS A 140 12.90 -1.07 -10.47
C LYS A 140 12.79 -2.16 -11.53
N ASN A 141 11.79 -3.03 -11.40
CA ASN A 141 11.52 -4.15 -12.32
C ASN A 141 12.67 -5.17 -12.42
N ASP A 142 13.55 -5.21 -11.42
CA ASP A 142 14.55 -6.25 -11.21
C ASP A 142 14.12 -7.09 -10.00
N ALA A 143 14.07 -8.42 -10.14
CA ALA A 143 13.69 -9.30 -9.04
C ALA A 143 14.78 -9.41 -7.95
N THR A 144 16.00 -8.96 -8.23
CA THR A 144 17.11 -8.97 -7.29
C THR A 144 16.77 -8.16 -6.05
N GLY A 145 16.90 -8.80 -4.90
CA GLY A 145 16.68 -8.17 -3.60
C GLY A 145 15.21 -8.14 -3.13
N ASN A 146 14.26 -8.68 -3.90
CA ASN A 146 12.86 -8.80 -3.47
C ASN A 146 12.74 -9.59 -2.15
N ILE A 147 11.95 -9.08 -1.20
CA ILE A 147 11.56 -9.83 0.01
C ILE A 147 10.43 -10.82 -0.29
N ILE A 148 9.61 -10.55 -1.30
CA ILE A 148 8.62 -11.44 -1.90
C ILE A 148 8.74 -11.30 -3.41
N THR A 149 8.93 -12.42 -4.12
CA THR A 149 8.80 -12.46 -5.59
C THR A 149 7.39 -12.91 -5.94
N TRP A 150 6.64 -12.05 -6.62
CA TRP A 150 5.26 -12.33 -6.98
C TRP A 150 4.83 -11.49 -8.19
N SER A 151 4.12 -12.14 -9.10
CA SER A 151 3.49 -11.51 -10.25
C SER A 151 2.45 -12.46 -10.84
N VAL A 152 1.39 -11.94 -11.43
CA VAL A 152 0.37 -12.73 -12.15
C VAL A 152 0.21 -12.21 -13.57
N PRO A 153 -0.17 -13.06 -14.54
CA PRO A 153 -0.48 -12.60 -15.89
C PRO A 153 -1.63 -11.59 -15.87
N LEU A 154 -1.44 -10.44 -16.52
CA LEU A 154 -2.52 -9.47 -16.69
C LEU A 154 -3.53 -9.99 -17.71
N ILE A 155 -4.80 -10.10 -17.31
CA ILE A 155 -5.89 -10.56 -18.18
C ILE A 155 -6.90 -9.41 -18.29
N VAL A 156 -6.66 -8.52 -19.27
CA VAL A 156 -7.60 -7.43 -19.63
C VAL A 156 -7.91 -7.60 -21.11
N ASP A 157 -9.16 -7.93 -21.42
CA ASP A 157 -9.67 -8.21 -22.79
C ASP A 157 -8.99 -9.40 -23.48
N GLY A 158 -8.69 -10.45 -22.71
CA GLY A 158 -7.98 -11.65 -23.15
C GLY A 158 -6.51 -11.68 -22.71
N PRO A 159 -5.78 -12.78 -22.95
CA PRO A 159 -4.37 -12.87 -22.60
C PRO A 159 -3.56 -11.89 -23.46
N LYS A 160 -3.21 -10.73 -22.93
CA LYS A 160 -2.12 -9.91 -23.47
C LYS A 160 -0.80 -10.61 -23.14
N ASN A 161 -0.45 -11.57 -23.99
CA ASN A 161 0.74 -12.41 -23.84
C ASN A 161 1.96 -11.59 -23.38
N GLY A 162 2.47 -11.92 -22.18
CA GLY A 162 3.71 -11.38 -21.63
C GLY A 162 3.58 -10.20 -20.66
N THR A 163 2.40 -9.61 -20.47
CA THR A 163 2.23 -8.54 -19.46
C THR A 163 1.98 -9.13 -18.09
N LEU A 164 2.80 -8.74 -17.10
CA LEU A 164 2.68 -9.15 -15.71
C LEU A 164 2.13 -8.02 -14.85
N LEU A 165 1.24 -8.37 -13.94
CA LEU A 165 0.79 -7.52 -12.85
C LEU A 165 1.58 -7.88 -11.59
N GLY A 166 2.22 -6.88 -10.98
CA GLY A 166 2.88 -7.00 -9.68
C GLY A 166 1.93 -6.65 -8.52
N PRO A 167 2.41 -6.76 -7.27
CA PRO A 167 1.66 -6.32 -6.10
C PRO A 167 1.39 -4.81 -6.21
N ASN A 168 0.15 -4.38 -6.02
CA ASN A 168 -0.24 -2.99 -6.28
C ASN A 168 -0.40 -2.17 -4.98
N VAL A 169 -1.47 -2.41 -4.22
CA VAL A 169 -1.68 -1.88 -2.86
C VAL A 169 -1.63 -3.05 -1.89
N GLY A 170 -0.98 -2.87 -0.75
CA GLY A 170 -1.08 -3.83 0.32
C GLY A 170 -1.08 -3.21 1.69
N ASP A 171 -1.32 -4.05 2.68
CA ASP A 171 -1.17 -3.71 4.08
C ASP A 171 -0.18 -4.66 4.71
N VAL A 172 0.62 -4.12 5.61
CA VAL A 172 1.55 -4.87 6.45
C VAL A 172 1.23 -4.52 7.89
N TRP A 173 1.07 -5.54 8.72
CA TRP A 173 0.80 -5.35 10.14
C TRP A 173 1.39 -6.48 10.96
N TYR A 174 1.71 -6.21 12.22
CA TYR A 174 2.00 -7.25 13.18
C TYR A 174 0.71 -7.84 13.73
N ASP A 175 0.49 -9.14 13.52
CA ASP A 175 -0.62 -9.87 14.09
C ASP A 175 -0.24 -10.45 15.45
N SER A 176 -0.92 -9.99 16.49
CA SER A 176 -0.62 -10.36 17.87
C SER A 176 -1.01 -11.79 18.21
N TYR A 177 -2.04 -12.34 17.54
CA TYR A 177 -2.54 -13.68 17.78
C TYR A 177 -1.57 -14.74 17.26
N HIS A 178 -1.14 -14.61 16.00
CA HIS A 178 -0.16 -15.49 15.35
C HIS A 178 1.29 -15.11 15.66
N LYS A 179 1.51 -13.95 16.31
CA LYS A 179 2.82 -13.42 16.71
C LYS A 179 3.79 -13.27 15.54
N THR A 180 3.28 -12.79 14.41
CA THR A 180 4.09 -12.55 13.22
C THR A 180 3.60 -11.37 12.42
N THR A 181 4.50 -10.79 11.62
CA THR A 181 4.15 -9.77 10.64
C THR A 181 3.43 -10.42 9.46
N MET A 182 2.26 -9.91 9.12
CA MET A 182 1.43 -10.33 8.02
C MET A 182 1.45 -9.29 6.92
N MET A 183 1.19 -9.74 5.70
CA MET A 183 1.06 -8.89 4.53
C MET A 183 -0.10 -9.38 3.66
N MET A 184 -0.88 -8.44 3.16
CA MET A 184 -1.97 -8.69 2.23
C MET A 184 -1.92 -7.67 1.10
N TRP A 185 -2.30 -8.08 -0.10
CA TRP A 185 -2.50 -7.18 -1.24
C TRP A 185 -3.57 -7.77 -2.15
N ASN A 186 -4.11 -6.97 -3.06
CA ASN A 186 -4.99 -7.47 -4.11
C ASN A 186 -4.34 -7.35 -5.49
N ASP A 187 -4.73 -8.23 -6.42
CA ASP A 187 -4.35 -8.15 -7.84
C ASP A 187 -5.28 -7.19 -8.62
N ALA A 188 -5.30 -5.94 -8.15
CA ALA A 188 -6.07 -4.86 -8.76
C ALA A 188 -5.81 -4.77 -10.28
N GLY A 189 -6.87 -4.86 -11.07
CA GLY A 189 -6.80 -4.89 -12.54
C GLY A 189 -7.05 -6.26 -13.17
N ILE A 190 -7.33 -7.30 -12.37
CA ILE A 190 -7.82 -8.61 -12.84
C ILE A 190 -9.20 -8.89 -12.24
N ASP A 191 -9.26 -9.51 -11.07
CA ASP A 191 -10.51 -9.84 -10.34
C ASP A 191 -10.45 -9.41 -8.87
N ALA A 192 -9.38 -8.71 -8.48
CA ALA A 192 -9.13 -8.23 -7.14
C ALA A 192 -9.06 -9.34 -6.07
N THR A 193 -8.62 -10.53 -6.47
CA THR A 193 -8.20 -11.57 -5.55
C THR A 193 -7.19 -11.02 -4.56
N PHE A 194 -7.48 -11.23 -3.28
CA PHE A 194 -6.58 -10.94 -2.19
C PHE A 194 -5.58 -12.07 -2.04
N TRP A 195 -4.32 -11.68 -1.94
CA TRP A 195 -3.16 -12.52 -1.69
C TRP A 195 -2.62 -12.24 -0.29
N PHE A 196 -2.10 -13.28 0.34
CA PHE A 196 -1.62 -13.26 1.71
C PHE A 196 -0.22 -13.86 1.82
N SER A 197 0.60 -13.27 2.68
CA SER A 197 1.87 -13.83 3.12
C SER A 197 2.16 -13.41 4.57
N TYR A 198 3.05 -14.12 5.25
CA TYR A 198 3.50 -13.79 6.61
C TYR A 198 4.99 -14.03 6.75
N ALA A 199 5.65 -13.26 7.62
CA ALA A 199 7.06 -13.44 7.93
C ALA A 199 7.28 -14.75 8.70
N GLU A 200 8.12 -15.66 8.22
CA GLU A 200 8.24 -17.00 8.82
C GLU A 200 8.93 -17.00 10.19
N ASN A 201 9.69 -15.94 10.49
CA ASN A 201 10.42 -15.78 11.75
C ASN A 201 10.23 -14.38 12.37
N ASN A 202 9.12 -13.71 12.01
CA ASN A 202 8.76 -12.37 12.46
C ASN A 202 9.82 -11.27 12.16
N LYS A 203 10.72 -11.52 11.21
CA LYS A 203 11.65 -10.51 10.68
C LYS A 203 11.26 -10.18 9.24
N VAL A 204 11.11 -8.90 8.96
CA VAL A 204 10.59 -8.42 7.67
C VAL A 204 11.60 -8.57 6.53
N GLU A 205 12.89 -8.70 6.87
CA GLU A 205 14.00 -8.95 5.94
C GLU A 205 14.23 -10.45 5.64
N ARG A 206 13.48 -11.32 6.31
CA ARG A 206 13.68 -12.77 6.30
C ARG A 206 12.56 -13.44 5.50
N PRO A 207 12.62 -14.77 5.24
CA PRO A 207 11.70 -15.33 4.27
C PRO A 207 10.26 -15.12 4.72
N TRP A 208 9.48 -14.71 3.73
CA TRP A 208 8.05 -14.63 3.80
C TRP A 208 7.48 -15.94 3.26
N SER A 209 6.36 -16.38 3.83
CA SER A 209 5.67 -17.55 3.32
C SER A 209 5.26 -17.35 1.87
N LYS A 210 5.16 -18.46 1.12
CA LYS A 210 4.70 -18.39 -0.27
C LYS A 210 3.34 -17.68 -0.32
N PRO A 211 3.17 -16.65 -1.18
CA PRO A 211 1.88 -15.98 -1.32
C PRO A 211 0.77 -16.95 -1.70
N VAL A 212 -0.37 -16.83 -1.02
CA VAL A 212 -1.57 -17.63 -1.28
C VAL A 212 -2.76 -16.73 -1.55
N ALA A 213 -3.60 -17.10 -2.52
CA ALA A 213 -4.89 -16.46 -2.72
C ALA A 213 -5.83 -16.87 -1.58
N ILE A 214 -6.46 -15.89 -0.93
CA ILE A 214 -7.29 -16.10 0.26
C ILE A 214 -8.77 -15.78 0.03
N TRP A 215 -9.09 -14.90 -0.92
CA TRP A 215 -10.46 -14.49 -1.20
C TRP A 215 -10.52 -13.66 -2.48
N THR A 216 -11.52 -13.91 -3.32
CA THR A 216 -11.86 -13.07 -4.47
C THR A 216 -13.22 -12.43 -4.17
N PRO A 217 -13.34 -11.09 -4.17
CA PRO A 217 -14.60 -10.42 -3.93
C PRO A 217 -15.60 -10.81 -5.04
N PRO A 218 -16.84 -11.20 -4.69
CA PRO A 218 -17.86 -11.39 -5.70
C PRO A 218 -18.19 -10.05 -6.35
N ILE A 219 -18.43 -10.07 -7.66
CA ILE A 219 -18.95 -8.92 -8.39
C ILE A 219 -20.45 -8.80 -8.06
N PRO A 220 -20.92 -7.68 -7.49
CA PRO A 220 -22.34 -7.49 -7.25
C PRO A 220 -23.13 -7.51 -8.57
N PRO A 221 -24.34 -8.10 -8.60
CA PRO A 221 -25.17 -8.13 -9.81
C PRO A 221 -25.41 -6.75 -10.44
N GLU A 222 -25.46 -5.69 -9.62
CA GLU A 222 -25.63 -4.30 -10.05
C GLU A 222 -24.43 -3.79 -10.85
N CYS A 223 -23.24 -4.33 -10.59
CA CYS A 223 -22.00 -3.99 -11.32
C CYS A 223 -21.79 -4.91 -12.53
N ALA A 224 -22.38 -6.11 -12.53
CA ALA A 224 -22.23 -7.09 -13.62
C ALA A 224 -22.65 -6.56 -15.01
N ALA A 225 -23.54 -5.56 -15.06
CA ALA A 225 -23.98 -4.91 -16.30
C ALA A 225 -22.97 -3.90 -16.89
N ALA A 226 -21.95 -3.51 -16.13
CA ALA A 226 -20.85 -2.64 -16.55
C ALA A 226 -19.49 -3.29 -16.26
N PRO A 227 -19.05 -4.27 -17.08
CA PRO A 227 -17.79 -4.99 -16.89
C PRO A 227 -16.56 -4.10 -16.73
N GLU A 228 -16.57 -2.94 -17.36
CA GLU A 228 -15.55 -1.90 -17.26
C GLU A 228 -15.52 -1.14 -15.92
N LEU A 229 -16.51 -1.37 -15.05
CA LEU A 229 -16.58 -0.87 -13.67
C LEU A 229 -16.42 -2.00 -12.64
N ASN A 230 -16.23 -3.25 -13.08
CA ASN A 230 -15.98 -4.40 -12.20
C ASN A 230 -14.54 -4.43 -11.66
N PHE A 231 -14.05 -3.27 -11.24
CA PHE A 231 -12.74 -3.13 -10.62
C PHE A 231 -12.93 -2.86 -9.14
N ASN A 232 -12.52 -3.82 -8.31
CA ASN A 232 -12.31 -3.56 -6.90
C ASN A 232 -10.86 -3.09 -6.72
N TYR A 233 -10.71 -1.83 -6.30
CA TYR A 233 -9.43 -1.19 -6.05
C TYR A 233 -9.34 -0.78 -4.57
N GLN A 234 -8.11 -0.54 -4.09
CA GLN A 234 -7.85 -0.18 -2.69
C GLN A 234 -8.35 -1.24 -1.68
N GLY A 235 -7.98 -2.49 -1.92
CA GLY A 235 -8.19 -3.54 -0.93
C GLY A 235 -7.38 -3.25 0.33
N HIS A 236 -8.04 -3.07 1.48
CA HIS A 236 -7.39 -2.79 2.76
C HIS A 236 -7.80 -3.76 3.87
N ALA A 237 -6.82 -4.17 4.67
CA ALA A 237 -6.97 -4.91 5.91
C ALA A 237 -7.22 -3.98 7.10
N HIS A 238 -8.11 -4.39 7.99
CA HIS A 238 -8.42 -3.71 9.25
C HIS A 238 -8.13 -4.64 10.44
N PRO A 239 -6.86 -4.94 10.73
CA PRO A 239 -6.49 -5.94 11.74
C PRO A 239 -6.90 -5.54 13.18
N GLY A 240 -7.10 -4.24 13.43
CA GLY A 240 -7.56 -3.73 14.72
C GLY A 240 -9.07 -3.82 14.96
N TRP A 241 -9.85 -4.26 13.97
CA TRP A 241 -11.33 -4.28 14.09
C TRP A 241 -11.83 -5.43 14.97
N ASP A 242 -11.18 -6.59 14.90
CA ASP A 242 -11.47 -7.73 15.78
C ASP A 242 -10.50 -7.70 16.98
N PRO A 243 -10.98 -7.43 18.21
CA PRO A 243 -10.14 -7.39 19.41
C PRO A 243 -9.43 -8.72 19.72
N THR A 244 -9.91 -9.84 19.15
CA THR A 244 -9.30 -11.16 19.35
C THR A 244 -8.13 -11.43 18.41
N GLY A 245 -7.97 -10.65 17.34
CA GLY A 245 -6.98 -10.86 16.29
C GLY A 245 -7.20 -12.13 15.45
N LYS A 246 -8.33 -12.84 15.63
CA LYS A 246 -8.62 -14.08 14.90
C LYS A 246 -9.19 -13.82 13.51
N THR A 247 -9.83 -12.66 13.33
CA THR A 247 -10.53 -12.31 12.10
C THR A 247 -9.84 -11.13 11.44
N LEU A 248 -9.58 -11.27 10.15
CA LEU A 248 -9.13 -10.17 9.31
C LEU A 248 -10.35 -9.59 8.59
N LEU A 249 -10.76 -8.37 8.96
CA LEU A 249 -11.70 -7.61 8.16
C LEU A 249 -10.97 -7.03 6.95
N LYS A 250 -11.56 -7.19 5.77
CA LYS A 250 -11.04 -6.65 4.51
C LYS A 250 -12.10 -5.78 3.88
N GLN A 251 -11.70 -4.59 3.45
CA GLN A 251 -12.52 -3.70 2.64
C GLN A 251 -11.97 -3.69 1.23
N GLY A 252 -12.84 -3.62 0.23
CA GLY A 252 -12.47 -3.20 -1.11
C GLY A 252 -13.48 -2.17 -1.59
N LEU A 253 -13.01 -1.12 -2.25
CA LEU A 253 -13.91 -0.16 -2.89
C LEU A 253 -14.31 -0.74 -4.25
N ILE A 254 -15.55 -1.21 -4.30
CA ILE A 254 -16.34 -1.21 -5.53
C ILE A 254 -16.87 0.23 -5.63
N GLU A 255 -16.98 0.82 -6.82
CA GLU A 255 -17.64 2.13 -7.01
C GLU A 255 -19.16 2.10 -6.74
N VAL A 256 -19.58 1.41 -5.67
CA VAL A 256 -20.89 1.46 -5.02
C VAL A 256 -20.66 1.28 -3.51
N PRO A 257 -21.12 2.18 -2.62
CA PRO A 257 -20.90 2.07 -1.19
C PRO A 257 -21.61 0.82 -0.62
N LEU A 258 -20.85 -0.13 -0.08
CA LEU A 258 -21.35 -1.34 0.57
C LEU A 258 -21.09 -1.28 2.08
N PHE A 259 -22.15 -1.10 2.87
CA PHE A 259 -22.18 -1.42 4.29
C PHE A 259 -22.66 -2.87 4.45
N ALA A 260 -21.84 -3.73 5.06
CA ALA A 260 -22.28 -5.08 5.46
C ALA A 260 -22.66 -5.09 6.95
N THR A 261 -23.96 -5.20 7.24
CA THR A 261 -24.47 -5.53 8.58
C THR A 261 -24.35 -7.03 8.84
N VAL A 262 -23.68 -7.41 9.92
CA VAL A 262 -23.69 -8.79 10.44
C VAL A 262 -25.03 -9.04 11.15
N PRO A 263 -25.83 -10.06 10.76
CA PRO A 263 -27.07 -10.38 11.48
C PRO A 263 -26.74 -10.89 12.88
N ARG A 264 -27.37 -10.30 13.90
CA ARG A 264 -27.47 -10.93 15.22
C ARG A 264 -28.53 -12.02 15.13
N HIS A 265 -28.14 -13.28 15.29
CA HIS A 265 -29.10 -14.33 15.60
C HIS A 265 -29.53 -14.21 17.06
N ALA A 266 -30.85 -14.18 17.26
CA ALA A 266 -31.52 -14.43 18.53
C ALA A 266 -31.60 -15.93 18.81
#